data_AF-A0A4P9VLF0-F1
#
_entry.id   AF-A0A4P9VLF0-F1
#
_cell.length_a   1.000
_cell.length_b   1.000
_cell.length_c   1.000
_cell.angle_alpha   90.00
_cell.angle_beta   90.00
_cell.angle_gamma   90.00
#
_symmetry.space_group_name_H-M   'P 1'
#
loop_
_entity.id
_entity.type
_entity.pdbx_description
1 polymer ?
#
loop_
_entity_poly.entity_id
_entity_poly.type
_entity_poly.pdbx_seq_one_letter_code
_entity_poly.pdbx_strand_id
1 'polypeptide(L)'
;MKYDARQLSTEEKALLRRLAVQRVFDGESPANVTRSYGLGEKSIFKWLKIARTEGVDALAPKPRPGRARSLSDFEAEEVKRWVISGDPRQYGFDFGLWTRQIIADLIKDRLGIPLGLTAVGDLLHRVGLTPQKPMRRAYERDDAEINQWKEETYPKIKQLAKKEGAEIFWLDEASIRSDDPLMRTWGLKGQTPTVQTSGKRQGINAISALSNTGGFWYHVYTERFNSDVFIECLKDLISNRKKPIL
;
A
#
# COMPACT_ATOMS: atom_id res chain seq x y z
N MET A 1 -48.90 4.19 27.16
CA MET A 1 -48.16 3.91 25.90
C MET A 1 -47.57 2.51 25.99
N LYS A 2 -47.82 1.63 25.00
CA LYS A 2 -47.12 0.34 24.93
C LYS A 2 -45.75 0.58 24.28
N TYR A 3 -44.69 0.45 25.06
CA TYR A 3 -43.32 0.73 24.63
C TYR A 3 -42.76 -0.47 23.85
N ASP A 4 -42.29 -0.31 22.60
CA ASP A 4 -41.73 -1.43 21.81
C ASP A 4 -40.22 -1.59 22.08
N ALA A 5 -39.88 -2.53 22.95
CA ALA A 5 -38.50 -2.84 23.32
C ALA A 5 -37.61 -3.33 22.15
N ARG A 6 -38.16 -3.56 20.94
CA ARG A 6 -37.38 -3.97 19.75
C ARG A 6 -36.64 -2.80 19.09
N GLN A 7 -37.11 -1.57 19.26
CA GLN A 7 -36.50 -0.36 18.68
C GLN A 7 -35.30 0.16 19.49
N LEU A 8 -35.13 -0.34 20.72
CA LEU A 8 -34.04 0.05 21.61
C LEU A 8 -32.66 -0.39 21.09
N SER A 9 -31.65 0.40 21.41
CA SER A 9 -30.24 0.10 21.19
C SER A 9 -29.83 -1.18 21.96
N THR A 10 -28.69 -1.75 21.59
CA THR A 10 -28.17 -2.96 22.26
C THR A 10 -27.92 -2.71 23.75
N GLU A 11 -27.45 -1.52 24.11
CA GLU A 11 -27.19 -1.11 25.49
C GLU A 11 -28.47 -0.83 26.27
N GLU A 12 -29.43 -0.12 25.66
CA GLU A 12 -30.73 0.16 26.26
C GLU A 12 -31.50 -1.13 26.55
N LYS A 13 -31.45 -2.11 25.64
CA LYS A 13 -32.01 -3.44 25.87
C LYS A 13 -31.34 -4.16 27.03
N ALA A 14 -30.04 -4.00 27.24
CA ALA A 14 -29.33 -4.61 28.35
C ALA A 14 -29.67 -3.93 29.68
N LEU A 15 -29.74 -2.60 29.71
CA LEU A 15 -30.19 -1.83 30.88
C LEU A 15 -31.61 -2.23 31.29
N LEU A 16 -32.52 -2.34 30.32
CA LEU A 16 -33.90 -2.76 30.55
C LEU A 16 -33.97 -4.17 31.18
N ARG A 17 -33.13 -5.11 30.72
CA ARG A 17 -33.04 -6.46 31.33
C ARG A 17 -32.59 -6.40 32.78
N ARG A 18 -31.57 -5.58 33.09
CA ARG A 18 -31.06 -5.42 34.46
C ARG A 18 -32.11 -4.81 35.38
N LEU A 19 -32.77 -3.73 34.96
CA LEU A 19 -33.83 -3.08 35.73
C LEU A 19 -35.03 -4.01 35.96
N ALA A 20 -35.44 -4.76 34.93
CA ALA A 20 -36.54 -5.72 35.07
C ALA A 20 -36.20 -6.87 36.04
N VAL A 21 -34.96 -7.37 36.03
CA VAL A 21 -34.51 -8.39 36.98
C VAL A 21 -34.39 -7.83 38.40
N GLN A 22 -33.85 -6.61 38.56
CA GLN A 22 -33.72 -5.96 39.86
C GLN A 22 -35.09 -5.78 40.54
N ARG A 23 -36.09 -5.28 39.81
CA ARG A 23 -37.46 -5.11 40.36
C ARG A 23 -38.09 -6.43 40.83
N VAL A 24 -37.77 -7.54 40.16
CA VAL A 24 -38.23 -8.87 40.60
C VAL A 24 -37.45 -9.34 41.84
N PHE A 25 -36.16 -9.03 41.96
CA PHE A 25 -35.38 -9.28 43.18
C PHE A 25 -35.86 -8.42 44.36
N ASP A 26 -36.35 -7.20 44.09
CA ASP A 26 -36.94 -6.31 45.08
C ASP A 26 -38.36 -6.74 45.52
N GLY A 27 -38.87 -7.87 44.99
CA GLY A 27 -40.12 -8.52 45.45
C GLY A 27 -41.33 -8.29 44.55
N GLU A 28 -41.20 -7.59 43.43
CA GLU A 28 -42.32 -7.42 42.49
C GLU A 28 -42.64 -8.70 41.71
N SER A 29 -43.93 -8.92 41.42
CA SER A 29 -44.36 -10.04 40.57
C SER A 29 -43.79 -9.92 39.15
N PRO A 30 -43.16 -10.98 38.59
CA PRO A 30 -42.65 -10.98 37.21
C PRO A 30 -43.69 -10.61 36.14
N ALA A 31 -44.97 -10.92 36.37
CA ALA A 31 -46.07 -10.57 35.48
C ALA A 31 -46.34 -9.05 35.46
N ASN A 32 -46.21 -8.39 36.61
CA ASN A 32 -46.39 -6.94 36.71
C ASN A 32 -45.21 -6.20 36.08
N VAL A 33 -43.99 -6.68 36.33
CA VAL A 33 -42.77 -6.10 35.75
C VAL A 33 -42.79 -6.19 34.23
N THR A 34 -43.08 -7.37 33.66
CA THR A 34 -43.16 -7.55 32.20
C THR A 34 -44.27 -6.71 31.56
N ARG A 35 -45.44 -6.61 32.21
CA ARG A 35 -46.53 -5.72 31.77
C ARG A 35 -46.14 -4.25 31.78
N SER A 36 -45.40 -3.80 32.80
CA SER A 36 -44.95 -2.40 32.92
C SER A 36 -43.96 -1.99 31.82
N TYR A 37 -43.12 -2.92 31.36
CA TYR A 37 -42.13 -2.68 30.31
C TYR A 37 -42.57 -3.14 28.91
N GLY A 38 -43.80 -3.64 28.75
CA GLY A 38 -44.29 -4.15 27.46
C GLY A 38 -43.54 -5.39 26.95
N LEU A 39 -42.97 -6.20 27.84
CA LEU A 39 -42.21 -7.40 27.51
C LEU A 39 -43.11 -8.64 27.44
N GLY A 40 -42.71 -9.63 26.65
CA GLY A 40 -43.35 -10.95 26.69
C GLY A 40 -43.14 -11.65 28.04
N GLU A 41 -44.22 -12.22 28.60
CA GLU A 41 -44.24 -12.83 29.94
C GLU A 41 -43.16 -13.91 30.16
N LYS A 42 -42.77 -14.63 29.10
CA LYS A 42 -41.75 -15.68 29.18
C LYS A 42 -40.30 -15.15 29.17
N SER A 43 -40.06 -13.92 28.72
CA SER A 43 -38.71 -13.36 28.55
C SER A 43 -38.00 -13.12 29.88
N ILE A 44 -38.75 -12.70 30.91
CA ILE A 44 -38.22 -12.39 32.25
C ILE A 44 -37.62 -13.63 32.93
N PHE A 45 -38.24 -14.80 32.78
CA PHE A 45 -37.78 -16.04 33.40
C PHE A 45 -36.41 -16.48 32.88
N LYS A 46 -36.12 -16.23 31.59
CA LYS A 46 -34.79 -16.50 31.01
C LYS A 46 -33.73 -15.59 31.64
N TRP A 47 -34.05 -14.32 31.86
CA TRP A 47 -33.13 -13.37 32.48
C TRP A 47 -32.92 -13.65 33.97
N LEU A 48 -33.98 -14.01 34.70
CA LEU A 48 -33.89 -14.43 36.10
C LEU A 48 -33.03 -15.68 36.26
N LYS A 49 -33.14 -16.65 35.34
CA LYS A 49 -32.27 -17.83 35.35
C LYS A 49 -30.80 -17.43 35.21
N ILE A 50 -30.46 -16.62 34.21
CA ILE A 50 -29.10 -16.12 33.97
C ILE A 50 -28.58 -15.31 35.17
N ALA A 51 -29.40 -14.40 35.70
CA ALA A 51 -29.01 -13.54 36.82
C ALA A 51 -28.80 -14.31 38.13
N ARG A 52 -29.57 -15.38 38.36
CA ARG A 52 -29.39 -16.24 39.54
C ARG A 52 -28.15 -17.14 39.46
N THR A 53 -27.73 -17.52 38.25
CA THR A 53 -26.58 -18.40 38.04
C THR A 53 -25.26 -17.64 37.86
N GLU A 54 -25.29 -16.52 37.15
CA GLU A 54 -24.10 -15.78 36.69
C GLU A 54 -24.07 -14.32 37.17
N GLY A 55 -25.07 -13.88 37.94
CA GLY A 55 -25.21 -12.49 38.39
C GLY A 55 -25.89 -11.56 37.38
N VAL A 56 -26.33 -10.39 37.85
CA VAL A 56 -27.06 -9.40 37.02
C VAL A 56 -26.20 -8.85 35.87
N ASP A 57 -24.88 -8.82 36.05
CA ASP A 57 -23.93 -8.35 35.02
C ASP A 57 -23.88 -9.28 33.80
N ALA A 58 -24.22 -10.56 33.95
CA ALA A 58 -24.29 -11.52 32.84
C ALA A 58 -25.38 -11.21 31.81
N LEU A 59 -26.29 -10.27 32.10
CA LEU A 59 -27.29 -9.73 31.18
C LEU A 59 -26.73 -8.67 30.22
N ALA A 60 -25.44 -8.34 30.35
CA ALA A 60 -24.71 -7.46 29.43
C ALA A 60 -24.81 -7.96 27.97
N PRO A 61 -24.68 -7.06 26.99
CA PRO A 61 -24.58 -7.46 25.60
C PRO A 61 -23.41 -8.41 25.39
N LYS A 62 -23.69 -9.62 24.88
CA LYS A 62 -22.64 -10.52 24.40
C LYS A 62 -22.25 -10.14 22.97
N PRO A 63 -20.95 -10.23 22.59
CA PRO A 63 -20.54 -10.06 21.20
C PRO A 63 -21.33 -11.02 20.33
N ARG A 64 -21.91 -10.52 19.23
CA ARG A 64 -22.50 -11.37 18.21
C ARG A 64 -21.39 -11.73 17.24
N PRO A 65 -20.88 -12.98 17.23
CA PRO A 65 -19.91 -13.34 16.22
C PRO A 65 -20.56 -13.16 14.85
N GLY A 66 -19.89 -12.42 13.98
CA GLY A 66 -20.32 -12.28 12.58
C GLY A 66 -20.27 -13.60 11.84
N ARG A 67 -20.53 -13.56 10.53
CA ARG A 67 -20.35 -14.72 9.66
C ARG A 67 -18.93 -15.27 9.83
N ALA A 68 -18.81 -16.59 10.02
CA ALA A 68 -17.52 -17.25 10.07
C ALA A 68 -16.70 -16.92 8.82
N ARG A 69 -15.40 -16.69 9.01
CA ARG A 69 -14.48 -16.36 7.91
C ARG A 69 -14.38 -17.54 6.95
N SER A 70 -14.23 -17.24 5.66
CA SER A 70 -14.08 -18.28 4.64
C SER A 70 -12.73 -18.98 4.69
N LEU A 71 -11.68 -18.32 5.21
CA LEU A 71 -10.34 -18.86 5.40
C LEU A 71 -10.03 -18.99 6.89
N SER A 72 -9.42 -20.10 7.25
CA SER A 72 -8.75 -20.31 8.54
C SER A 72 -7.51 -19.42 8.67
N ASP A 73 -7.00 -19.29 9.90
CA ASP A 73 -5.77 -18.54 10.13
C ASP A 73 -4.53 -19.24 9.54
N PHE A 74 -4.55 -20.57 9.45
CA PHE A 74 -3.49 -21.34 8.79
C PHE A 74 -3.42 -21.07 7.29
N GLU A 75 -4.55 -21.14 6.60
CA GLU A 75 -4.63 -20.84 5.15
C GLU A 75 -4.25 -19.38 4.87
N ALA A 76 -4.60 -18.45 5.77
CA ALA A 76 -4.21 -17.05 5.64
C ALA A 76 -2.68 -16.85 5.69
N GLU A 77 -1.99 -17.53 6.60
CA GLU A 77 -0.52 -17.51 6.66
C GLU A 77 0.13 -18.25 5.48
N GLU A 78 -0.55 -19.24 4.90
CA GLU A 78 -0.10 -19.86 3.65
C GLU A 78 -0.15 -18.87 2.47
N VAL A 79 -1.25 -18.13 2.32
CA VAL A 79 -1.36 -17.06 1.31
C VAL A 79 -0.25 -16.01 1.50
N LYS A 80 0.05 -15.64 2.75
CA LYS A 80 1.15 -14.71 3.05
C LYS A 80 2.50 -15.25 2.58
N ARG A 81 2.77 -16.54 2.80
CA ARG A 81 4.00 -17.18 2.33
C ARG A 81 4.11 -17.13 0.80
N TRP A 82 3.05 -17.45 0.06
CA TRP A 82 3.07 -17.37 -1.41
C TRP A 82 3.46 -15.98 -1.91
N VAL A 83 2.94 -14.92 -1.28
CA VAL A 83 3.20 -13.53 -1.66
C VAL A 83 4.62 -13.07 -1.29
N ILE A 84 5.17 -13.49 -0.16
CA ILE A 84 6.50 -13.06 0.31
C ILE A 84 7.63 -13.79 -0.41
N SER A 85 7.52 -15.11 -0.57
CA SER A 85 8.60 -15.94 -1.10
C SER A 85 8.48 -16.24 -2.59
N GLY A 86 7.30 -16.00 -3.18
CA GLY A 86 6.99 -16.39 -4.55
C GLY A 86 6.89 -15.22 -5.52
N ASP A 87 7.15 -15.52 -6.79
CA ASP A 87 6.76 -14.69 -7.94
C ASP A 87 5.48 -15.29 -8.54
N PRO A 88 4.44 -14.50 -8.89
CA PRO A 88 3.24 -15.05 -9.53
C PRO A 88 3.52 -15.94 -10.74
N ARG A 89 4.61 -15.70 -11.47
CA ARG A 89 5.02 -16.51 -12.63
C ARG A 89 5.32 -17.96 -12.27
N GLN A 90 5.81 -18.21 -11.06
CA GLN A 90 6.03 -19.58 -10.57
C GLN A 90 4.72 -20.35 -10.39
N TYR A 91 3.60 -19.63 -10.30
CA TYR A 91 2.25 -20.20 -10.17
C TYR A 91 1.48 -20.19 -11.50
N GLY A 92 2.16 -19.88 -12.62
CA GLY A 92 1.56 -19.91 -13.96
C GLY A 92 0.89 -18.60 -14.40
N PHE A 93 1.11 -17.49 -13.69
CA PHE A 93 0.58 -16.18 -14.10
C PHE A 93 1.58 -15.41 -14.98
N ASP A 94 1.10 -14.74 -16.02
CA ASP A 94 1.97 -14.00 -16.96
C ASP A 94 2.62 -12.74 -16.35
N PHE A 95 2.09 -12.26 -15.22
CA PHE A 95 2.45 -10.99 -14.62
C PHE A 95 3.27 -11.16 -13.34
N GLY A 96 4.47 -10.59 -13.28
CA GLY A 96 5.39 -10.75 -12.13
C GLY A 96 5.06 -9.92 -10.87
N LEU A 97 3.88 -9.29 -10.80
CA LEU A 97 3.44 -8.53 -9.63
C LEU A 97 2.18 -9.15 -9.03
N TRP A 98 2.19 -9.31 -7.70
CA TRP A 98 1.03 -9.76 -6.95
C TRP A 98 -0.08 -8.70 -7.00
N THR A 99 -1.17 -9.01 -7.69
CA THR A 99 -2.41 -8.23 -7.67
C THR A 99 -3.47 -8.95 -6.85
N ARG A 100 -4.48 -8.22 -6.36
CA ARG A 100 -5.61 -8.83 -5.63
C ARG A 100 -6.35 -9.86 -6.49
N GLN A 101 -6.39 -9.68 -7.81
CA GLN A 101 -7.01 -10.62 -8.73
C GLN A 101 -6.21 -11.92 -8.81
N ILE A 102 -4.90 -11.83 -9.04
CA ILE A 102 -3.99 -12.99 -9.07
C ILE A 102 -4.07 -13.79 -7.76
N ILE A 103 -4.11 -13.10 -6.62
CA ILE A 103 -4.22 -13.75 -5.32
C ILE A 103 -5.60 -14.42 -5.16
N ALA A 104 -6.69 -13.78 -5.60
CA ALA A 104 -8.02 -14.39 -5.58
C ALA A 104 -8.09 -15.67 -6.42
N ASP A 105 -7.52 -15.64 -7.61
CA ASP A 105 -7.47 -16.77 -8.53
C ASP A 105 -6.60 -17.90 -7.96
N LEU A 106 -5.42 -17.57 -7.39
CA LEU A 106 -4.55 -18.55 -6.75
C LEU A 106 -5.21 -19.22 -5.53
N ILE A 107 -5.92 -18.44 -4.69
CA ILE A 107 -6.68 -19.00 -3.56
C ILE A 107 -7.78 -19.94 -4.05
N LYS A 108 -8.49 -19.56 -5.12
CA LYS A 108 -9.52 -20.41 -5.71
C LYS A 108 -8.91 -21.70 -6.27
N ASP A 109 -7.77 -21.63 -6.93
CA ASP A 109 -7.14 -22.78 -7.57
C ASP A 109 -6.50 -23.76 -6.56
N ARG A 110 -5.89 -23.24 -5.49
CA ARG A 110 -5.20 -24.06 -4.48
C ARG A 110 -6.09 -24.51 -3.33
N LEU A 111 -7.02 -23.66 -2.89
CA LEU A 111 -7.86 -23.90 -1.71
C LEU A 111 -9.33 -24.14 -2.08
N GLY A 112 -9.74 -23.91 -3.34
CA GLY A 112 -11.13 -24.09 -3.77
C GLY A 112 -12.10 -23.03 -3.24
N ILE A 113 -11.59 -21.97 -2.58
CA ILE A 113 -12.41 -20.96 -1.91
C ILE A 113 -12.51 -19.71 -2.79
N PRO A 114 -13.69 -19.41 -3.37
CA PRO A 114 -13.85 -18.18 -4.13
C PRO A 114 -13.92 -16.98 -3.20
N LEU A 115 -13.04 -15.99 -3.41
CA LEU A 115 -13.03 -14.74 -2.67
C LEU A 115 -13.18 -13.54 -3.59
N GLY A 116 -13.98 -12.56 -3.15
CA GLY A 116 -14.05 -11.26 -3.81
C GLY A 116 -12.81 -10.41 -3.54
N LEU A 117 -12.52 -9.47 -4.42
CA LEU A 117 -11.33 -8.60 -4.35
C LEU A 117 -11.22 -7.81 -3.03
N THR A 118 -12.35 -7.38 -2.47
CA THR A 118 -12.39 -6.69 -1.17
C THR A 118 -11.96 -7.62 -0.04
N ALA A 119 -12.48 -8.86 -0.03
CA ALA A 119 -12.12 -9.86 0.97
C ALA A 119 -10.64 -10.25 0.89
N VAL A 120 -10.06 -10.31 -0.31
CA VAL A 120 -8.61 -10.49 -0.49
C VAL A 120 -7.83 -9.29 0.04
N GLY A 121 -8.29 -8.07 -0.20
CA GLY A 121 -7.68 -6.87 0.38
C GLY A 121 -7.65 -6.91 1.92
N ASP A 122 -8.77 -7.24 2.55
CA ASP A 122 -8.90 -7.35 3.99
C ASP A 122 -8.03 -8.49 4.56
N LEU A 123 -7.98 -9.62 3.85
CA LEU A 123 -7.10 -10.75 4.18
C LEU A 123 -5.64 -10.31 4.22
N LEU A 124 -5.16 -9.61 3.18
CA LEU A 124 -3.76 -9.18 3.06
C LEU A 124 -3.39 -8.21 4.19
N HIS A 125 -4.24 -7.22 4.48
CA HIS A 125 -4.00 -6.32 5.60
C HIS A 125 -3.94 -7.05 6.94
N ARG A 126 -4.83 -8.03 7.14
CA ARG A 126 -4.88 -8.83 8.37
C ARG A 126 -3.61 -9.64 8.61
N VAL A 127 -3.01 -10.20 7.55
CA VAL A 127 -1.74 -10.96 7.64
C VAL A 127 -0.50 -10.05 7.65
N GLY A 128 -0.70 -8.72 7.66
CA GLY A 128 0.35 -7.71 7.75
C GLY A 128 0.96 -7.30 6.41
N LEU A 129 0.33 -7.65 5.29
CA LEU A 129 0.77 -7.25 3.96
C LEU A 129 0.10 -5.93 3.55
N THR A 130 0.90 -5.03 2.98
CA THR A 130 0.44 -3.74 2.47
C THR A 130 0.85 -3.57 1.02
N PRO A 131 0.10 -2.81 0.20
CA PRO A 131 0.53 -2.50 -1.16
C PRO A 131 1.81 -1.68 -1.14
N GLN A 132 2.90 -2.24 -1.64
CA GLN A 132 4.20 -1.59 -1.73
C GLN A 132 4.60 -1.41 -3.18
N LYS A 133 5.20 -0.26 -3.51
CA LYS A 133 5.79 -0.06 -4.83
C LYS A 133 7.13 -0.80 -4.86
N PRO A 134 7.31 -1.80 -5.74
CA PRO A 134 8.59 -2.48 -5.84
C PRO A 134 9.66 -1.47 -6.23
N MET A 135 10.80 -1.54 -5.54
CA MET A 135 11.95 -0.71 -5.90
C MET A 135 12.48 -1.20 -7.23
N ARG A 136 12.52 -0.31 -8.24
CA ARG A 136 13.17 -0.61 -9.51
C ARG A 136 14.65 -0.86 -9.22
N ARG A 137 15.09 -2.08 -9.44
CA ARG A 137 16.51 -2.46 -9.49
C ARG A 137 16.81 -2.85 -10.92
N ALA A 138 17.81 -2.20 -11.53
CA ALA A 138 18.30 -2.61 -12.84
C ALA A 138 18.90 -4.01 -12.71
N TYR A 139 18.56 -4.91 -13.64
CA TYR A 139 19.08 -6.27 -13.67
C TYR A 139 20.61 -6.30 -13.87
N GLU A 140 21.14 -5.31 -14.57
CA GLU A 140 22.56 -5.13 -14.91
C GLU A 140 23.43 -4.69 -13.73
N ARG A 141 22.84 -4.48 -12.55
CA ARG A 141 23.56 -4.03 -11.36
C ARG A 141 24.34 -5.19 -10.75
N ASP A 142 25.66 -5.19 -10.94
CA ASP A 142 26.59 -6.06 -10.21
C ASP A 142 27.05 -5.35 -8.92
N ASP A 143 26.55 -5.82 -7.78
CA ASP A 143 26.94 -5.26 -6.48
C ASP A 143 28.44 -5.49 -6.19
N ALA A 144 29.08 -6.51 -6.76
CA ALA A 144 30.52 -6.73 -6.63
C ALA A 144 31.30 -5.67 -7.41
N GLU A 145 30.89 -5.36 -8.64
CA GLU A 145 31.52 -4.31 -9.47
C GLU A 145 31.38 -2.93 -8.82
N ILE A 146 30.21 -2.63 -8.23
CA ILE A 146 29.98 -1.38 -7.49
C ILE A 146 30.92 -1.27 -6.28
N ASN A 147 31.06 -2.36 -5.51
CA ASN A 147 31.93 -2.35 -4.33
C ASN A 147 33.40 -2.21 -4.75
N GLN A 148 33.83 -2.95 -5.78
CA GLN A 148 35.18 -2.83 -6.33
C GLN A 148 35.46 -1.39 -6.80
N TRP A 149 34.53 -0.77 -7.53
CA TRP A 149 34.72 0.60 -7.99
C TRP A 149 34.83 1.59 -6.83
N LYS A 150 34.02 1.42 -5.77
CA LYS A 150 34.06 2.29 -4.57
C LYS A 150 35.33 2.11 -3.74
N GLU A 151 35.82 0.89 -3.60
CA GLU A 151 36.95 0.55 -2.73
C GLU A 151 38.30 0.72 -3.45
N GLU A 152 38.35 0.50 -4.76
CA GLU A 152 39.60 0.52 -5.53
C GLU A 152 39.68 1.69 -6.51
N THR A 153 38.69 1.83 -7.41
CA THR A 153 38.76 2.77 -8.54
C THR A 153 38.62 4.22 -8.10
N TYR A 154 37.60 4.53 -7.31
CA TYR A 154 37.34 5.90 -6.87
C TYR A 154 38.47 6.48 -5.98
N PRO A 155 39.04 5.74 -5.01
CA PRO A 155 40.19 6.23 -4.26
C PRO A 155 41.40 6.54 -5.13
N LYS A 156 41.67 5.75 -6.18
CA LYS A 156 42.74 6.04 -7.15
C LYS A 156 42.48 7.34 -7.92
N ILE A 157 41.24 7.54 -8.40
CA ILE A 157 40.84 8.79 -9.06
C ILE A 157 40.99 9.99 -8.11
N LYS A 158 40.58 9.86 -6.84
CA LYS A 158 40.72 10.92 -5.83
C LYS A 158 42.19 11.24 -5.52
N GLN A 159 43.06 10.22 -5.46
CA GLN A 159 44.49 10.42 -5.27
C GLN A 159 45.12 11.13 -6.48
N LEU A 160 44.75 10.72 -7.71
CA LEU A 160 45.20 11.38 -8.94
C LEU A 160 44.74 12.85 -8.99
N ALA A 161 43.47 13.11 -8.67
CA ALA A 161 42.93 14.47 -8.61
C ALA A 161 43.73 15.35 -7.64
N LYS A 162 44.06 14.82 -6.46
CA LYS A 162 44.86 15.53 -5.46
C LYS A 162 46.30 15.79 -5.96
N LYS A 163 46.90 14.83 -6.66
CA LYS A 163 48.27 14.95 -7.20
C LYS A 163 48.36 16.00 -8.31
N GLU A 164 47.39 16.01 -9.22
CA GLU A 164 47.36 16.90 -10.39
C GLU A 164 46.71 18.27 -10.08
N GLY A 165 46.17 18.46 -8.87
CA GLY A 165 45.37 19.64 -8.52
C GLY A 165 44.07 19.74 -9.33
N ALA A 166 43.57 18.61 -9.82
CA ALA A 166 42.38 18.51 -10.66
C ALA A 166 41.08 18.50 -9.84
N GLU A 167 40.00 18.96 -10.46
CA GLU A 167 38.65 18.82 -9.92
C GLU A 167 37.93 17.65 -10.59
N ILE A 168 37.31 16.79 -9.78
CA ILE A 168 36.51 15.66 -10.27
C ILE A 168 35.11 16.15 -10.61
N PHE A 169 34.65 15.88 -11.83
CA PHE A 169 33.30 16.18 -12.28
C PHE A 169 32.53 14.91 -12.63
N TRP A 170 31.32 14.80 -12.10
CA TRP A 170 30.37 13.74 -12.42
C TRP A 170 29.45 14.23 -13.52
N LEU A 171 29.58 13.67 -14.70
CA LEU A 171 28.86 14.08 -15.89
C LEU A 171 27.68 13.15 -16.16
N ASP A 172 26.52 13.73 -16.46
CA ASP A 172 25.31 13.00 -16.81
C ASP A 172 24.45 13.79 -17.82
N GLU A 173 23.62 13.07 -18.59
CA GLU A 173 22.70 13.63 -19.57
C GLU A 173 21.25 13.48 -19.08
N ALA A 174 20.48 14.57 -19.14
CA ALA A 174 19.06 14.59 -18.86
C ALA A 174 18.27 15.12 -20.06
N SER A 175 17.30 14.33 -20.50
CA SER A 175 16.30 14.78 -21.49
C SER A 175 15.05 15.29 -20.78
N ILE A 176 14.67 16.53 -21.05
CA ILE A 176 13.40 17.11 -20.64
C ILE A 176 12.48 17.10 -21.84
N ARG A 177 11.28 16.55 -21.65
CA ARG A 177 10.25 16.52 -22.68
C ARG A 177 9.06 17.36 -22.25
N SER A 178 8.46 18.06 -23.21
CA SER A 178 7.30 18.90 -22.97
C SER A 178 5.97 18.13 -22.88
N ASP A 179 5.95 16.81 -23.08
CA ASP A 179 4.73 16.01 -23.03
C ASP A 179 4.47 15.41 -21.64
N ASP A 180 3.28 15.68 -21.11
CA ASP A 180 2.75 14.91 -19.98
C ASP A 180 2.33 13.51 -20.46
N PRO A 181 2.74 12.43 -19.78
CA PRO A 181 2.21 11.11 -20.09
C PRO A 181 0.71 11.10 -19.80
N LEU A 182 -0.10 10.85 -20.84
CA LEU A 182 -1.55 10.71 -20.68
C LEU A 182 -1.85 9.59 -19.67
N MET A 183 -2.42 9.96 -18.52
CA MET A 183 -2.88 9.02 -17.51
C MET A 183 -4.29 8.54 -17.83
N ARG A 184 -4.72 7.46 -17.18
CA ARG A 184 -6.10 6.97 -17.29
C ARG A 184 -7.07 7.99 -16.68
N THR A 185 -8.15 8.27 -17.40
CA THR A 185 -9.26 9.09 -16.92
C THR A 185 -10.60 8.38 -17.17
N TRP A 186 -11.66 8.88 -16.56
CA TRP A 186 -13.01 8.35 -16.73
C TRP A 186 -13.59 8.78 -18.07
N GLY A 187 -14.22 7.84 -18.78
CA GLY A 187 -14.92 8.07 -20.03
C GLY A 187 -16.09 7.10 -20.18
N LEU A 188 -17.03 7.41 -21.07
CA LEU A 188 -18.14 6.51 -21.35
C LEU A 188 -17.61 5.20 -21.95
N LYS A 189 -18.24 4.07 -21.59
CA LYS A 189 -17.84 2.75 -22.10
C LYS A 189 -17.93 2.73 -23.64
N GLY A 190 -16.82 2.46 -24.31
CA GLY A 190 -16.71 2.46 -25.77
C GLY A 190 -16.43 3.84 -26.39
N GLN A 191 -16.32 4.90 -25.60
CA GLN A 191 -15.96 6.25 -26.06
C GLN A 191 -14.68 6.70 -25.36
N THR A 192 -13.56 6.64 -26.07
CA THR A 192 -12.28 7.11 -25.55
C THR A 192 -12.31 8.63 -25.43
N PRO A 193 -12.14 9.20 -24.22
CA PRO A 193 -12.11 10.64 -24.05
C PRO A 193 -10.90 11.22 -24.78
N THR A 194 -11.12 12.28 -25.56
CA THR A 194 -10.07 12.94 -26.34
C THR A 194 -9.52 14.11 -25.55
N VAL A 195 -8.20 14.17 -25.37
CA VAL A 195 -7.50 15.31 -24.80
C VAL A 195 -6.76 16.02 -25.92
N GLN A 196 -7.00 17.32 -26.10
CA GLN A 196 -6.26 18.14 -27.05
C GLN A 196 -4.86 18.37 -26.52
N THR A 197 -3.84 17.91 -27.25
CA THR A 197 -2.43 18.12 -26.90
C THR A 197 -1.72 18.83 -28.05
N SER A 198 -0.66 19.57 -27.76
CA SER A 198 0.19 20.13 -28.81
C SER A 198 0.94 18.97 -29.47
N GLY A 199 0.66 18.68 -30.74
CA GLY A 199 1.34 17.62 -31.50
C GLY A 199 2.82 17.92 -31.80
N LYS A 200 3.31 19.10 -31.43
CA LYS A 200 4.72 19.48 -31.57
C LYS A 200 5.52 18.86 -30.43
N ARG A 201 6.28 17.81 -30.76
CA ARG A 201 7.25 17.19 -29.85
C ARG A 201 8.43 18.15 -29.67
N GLN A 202 8.47 18.84 -28.54
CA GLN A 202 9.63 19.64 -28.14
C GLN A 202 10.31 18.93 -26.98
N GLY A 203 11.57 18.55 -27.21
CA GLY A 203 12.47 18.01 -26.20
C GLY A 203 13.69 18.90 -26.14
N ILE A 204 14.17 19.15 -24.92
CA ILE A 204 15.42 19.83 -24.67
C ILE A 204 16.30 18.83 -23.91
N ASN A 205 17.51 18.62 -24.41
CA ASN A 205 18.50 17.82 -23.70
C ASN A 205 19.45 18.76 -22.98
N ALA A 206 19.89 18.34 -21.82
CA ALA A 206 20.93 19.01 -21.07
C ALA A 206 21.97 17.99 -20.66
N ILE A 207 23.23 18.33 -20.90
CA ILE A 207 24.35 17.64 -20.26
C ILE A 207 24.76 18.49 -19.07
N SER A 208 25.03 17.85 -17.95
CA SER A 208 25.44 18.54 -16.73
C SER A 208 26.59 17.82 -16.06
N ALA A 209 27.43 18.60 -15.38
CA ALA A 209 28.56 18.09 -14.65
C ALA A 209 28.61 18.71 -13.25
N LEU A 210 28.74 17.87 -12.23
CA LEU A 210 28.71 18.29 -10.83
C LEU A 210 30.02 17.91 -10.14
N SER A 211 30.65 18.83 -9.43
CA SER A 211 31.90 18.56 -8.72
C SER A 211 31.68 18.15 -7.28
N ASN A 212 32.67 17.46 -6.70
CA ASN A 212 32.68 17.15 -5.26
C ASN A 212 32.66 18.39 -4.34
N THR A 213 32.97 19.57 -4.87
CA THR A 213 32.98 20.85 -4.14
C THR A 213 31.70 21.66 -4.35
N GLY A 214 30.71 21.13 -5.10
CA GLY A 214 29.45 21.81 -5.40
C GLY A 214 29.51 22.72 -6.63
N GLY A 215 30.59 22.67 -7.41
CA GLY A 215 30.65 23.31 -8.72
C GLY A 215 29.69 22.65 -9.68
N PHE A 216 28.93 23.45 -10.41
CA PHE A 216 27.93 22.96 -11.36
C PHE A 216 28.16 23.61 -12.72
N TRP A 217 28.19 22.79 -13.76
CA TRP A 217 28.22 23.22 -15.15
C TRP A 217 27.10 22.48 -15.90
N TYR A 218 26.51 23.15 -16.88
CA TYR A 218 25.52 22.54 -17.75
C TYR A 218 25.59 23.17 -19.14
N HIS A 219 25.16 22.39 -20.13
CA HIS A 219 25.02 22.83 -21.51
C HIS A 219 23.73 22.27 -22.08
N VAL A 220 22.97 23.13 -22.76
CA VAL A 220 21.63 22.81 -23.28
C VAL A 220 21.68 22.74 -24.79
N TYR A 221 21.11 21.67 -25.35
CA TYR A 221 21.05 21.46 -26.79
C TYR A 221 19.72 20.81 -27.18
N THR A 222 19.34 20.97 -28.45
CA THR A 222 18.07 20.46 -28.99
C THR A 222 18.25 19.32 -29.98
N GLU A 223 19.49 19.07 -30.39
CA GLU A 223 19.85 18.03 -31.35
C GLU A 223 19.97 16.65 -30.68
N ARG A 224 20.11 15.61 -31.50
CA ARG A 224 20.38 14.26 -31.01
C ARG A 224 21.80 14.20 -30.43
N PHE A 225 21.94 13.65 -29.22
CA PHE A 225 23.25 13.44 -28.63
C PHE A 225 24.09 12.49 -29.49
N ASN A 226 25.24 12.99 -29.94
CA ASN A 226 26.22 12.27 -30.76
C ASN A 226 27.63 12.68 -30.32
N SER A 227 28.65 12.04 -30.90
CA SER A 227 30.04 12.30 -30.55
C SER A 227 30.48 13.75 -30.78
N ASP A 228 29.96 14.41 -31.81
CA ASP A 228 30.31 15.80 -32.13
C ASP A 228 29.75 16.77 -31.08
N VAL A 229 28.46 16.65 -30.75
CA VAL A 229 27.81 17.42 -29.69
C VAL A 229 28.49 17.17 -28.34
N PHE A 230 28.89 15.92 -28.06
CA PHE A 230 29.61 15.60 -26.83
C PHE A 230 30.98 16.28 -26.78
N ILE A 231 31.76 16.26 -27.87
CA ILE A 231 33.05 16.94 -27.94
C ILE A 231 32.89 18.45 -27.78
N GLU A 232 31.87 19.06 -28.38
CA GLU A 232 31.55 20.48 -28.20
C GLU A 232 31.22 20.80 -26.75
N CYS A 233 30.40 19.98 -26.10
CA CYS A 233 30.08 20.09 -24.69
C CYS A 233 31.33 19.98 -23.79
N LEU A 234 32.26 19.06 -24.10
CA LEU A 234 33.52 18.94 -23.36
C LEU A 234 34.44 20.15 -23.57
N LYS A 235 34.51 20.69 -24.80
CA LYS A 235 35.26 21.91 -25.08
C LYS A 235 34.70 23.10 -24.29
N ASP A 236 33.38 23.24 -24.23
CA ASP A 236 32.71 24.26 -23.43
C ASP A 236 32.98 24.08 -21.93
N LEU A 237 32.85 22.85 -21.43
CA LEU A 237 33.14 22.50 -20.03
C LEU A 237 34.57 22.88 -19.63
N ILE A 238 35.55 22.62 -20.49
CA ILE A 238 36.98 22.90 -20.22
C ILE A 238 37.31 24.38 -20.45
N SER A 239 36.54 25.07 -21.28
CA SER A 239 36.78 26.49 -21.60
C SER A 239 36.80 27.33 -20.32
N ASN A 240 37.76 28.26 -20.24
CA ASN A 240 37.93 29.21 -19.13
C ASN A 240 38.27 28.60 -17.76
N ARG A 241 38.55 27.29 -17.66
CA ARG A 241 38.97 26.66 -16.41
C ARG A 241 40.47 26.73 -16.21
N LYS A 242 40.88 27.06 -14.99
CA LYS A 242 42.29 27.17 -14.58
C LYS A 242 42.86 25.87 -14.02
N LYS A 243 42.00 24.95 -13.60
CA LYS A 243 42.40 23.66 -13.03
C LYS A 243 42.06 22.54 -14.01
N PRO A 244 42.89 21.48 -14.06
CA PRO A 244 42.55 20.28 -14.80
C PRO A 244 41.27 19.62 -14.27
N ILE A 245 40.59 18.87 -15.12
CA ILE A 245 39.36 18.13 -14.79
C ILE A 245 39.64 16.64 -14.90
N LEU A 246 39.06 15.87 -13.99
CA LEU A 246 38.94 14.40 -14.08
C LEU A 246 37.48 13.99 -14.16
#